data_AF-A0A412AYQ7-F1
#
_entry.id   AF-A0A412AYQ7-F1
#
_cell.length_a   1.000
_cell.length_b   1.000
_cell.length_c   1.000
_cell.angle_alpha   90.00
_cell.angle_beta   90.00
_cell.angle_gamma   90.00
#
_symmetry.space_group_name_H-M   'P 1'
#
loop_
_entity.id
_entity.type
_entity.pdbx_description
1 polymer ?
#
loop_
_entity_poly.entity_id
_entity_poly.type
_entity_poly.pdbx_seq_one_letter_code
_entity_poly.pdbx_strand_id
1 'polypeptide(L)' 'MNEKIREQILAVRKTGCTNMFDVLMVQYIANEMRFYELVVFLEEHRGEYVHFILTGEPL' A
#
# COMPACT_ATOMS: atom_id res chain seq x y z
N MET A 1 -5.41 -3.07 9.23
CA MET A 1 -3.99 -2.95 8.76
C MET A 1 -3.01 -3.23 9.90
N ASN A 2 -1.90 -3.95 9.66
CA ASN A 2 -0.84 -4.17 10.65
C ASN A 2 0.39 -3.25 10.41
N GLU A 3 1.34 -3.22 11.35
CA GLU A 3 2.55 -2.38 11.27
C GLU A 3 3.42 -2.67 10.03
N LYS A 4 3.58 -3.94 9.68
CA LYS A 4 4.36 -4.36 8.51
C LYS A 4 3.76 -3.86 7.19
N ILE A 5 2.44 -3.98 7.02
CA ILE A 5 1.72 -3.42 5.86
C ILE A 5 1.90 -1.91 5.80
N ARG A 6 1.79 -1.21 6.94
CA ARG A 6 2.00 0.23 7.03
C ARG A 6 3.40 0.64 6.56
N GLU A 7 4.43 -0.03 7.04
CA GLU A 7 5.81 0.21 6.64
C GLU A 7 6.03 -0.03 5.13
N GLN A 8 5.45 -1.10 4.59
CA GLN A 8 5.51 -1.41 3.16
C GLN A 8 4.82 -0.33 2.31
N ILE A 9 3.65 0.17 2.72
CA ILE A 9 2.96 1.28 2.05
C ILE A 9 3.84 2.54 2.07
N LEU A 10 4.45 2.86 3.22
CA LEU A 10 5.32 4.03 3.34
C LEU A 10 6.61 3.86 2.52
N ALA A 11 7.15 2.66 2.41
CA ALA A 11 8.28 2.35 1.54
C ALA A 11 7.93 2.57 0.06
N VAL A 12 6.77 2.08 -0.40
CA VAL A 12 6.28 2.35 -1.77
C VAL A 12 6.08 3.86 -1.98
N ARG A 13 5.44 4.55 -1.04
CA ARG A 13 5.24 6.01 -1.10
C ARG A 13 6.56 6.78 -1.19
N LYS A 14 7.59 6.36 -0.46
CA LYS A 14 8.91 6.99 -0.47
C LYS A 14 9.61 6.89 -1.83
N THR A 15 9.26 5.91 -2.66
CA THR A 15 9.81 5.81 -4.03
C THR A 15 9.38 6.98 -4.91
N GLY A 16 8.20 7.56 -4.68
CA GLY A 16 7.63 8.60 -5.53
C GLY A 16 7.28 8.14 -6.95
N CYS A 17 7.31 6.83 -7.24
CA CYS A 17 7.13 6.30 -8.60
C CYS A 17 5.69 6.33 -9.11
N THR A 18 4.70 6.42 -8.23
CA THR A 18 3.27 6.47 -8.61
C THR A 18 2.45 7.29 -7.64
N ASN A 19 1.26 7.70 -8.07
CA ASN A 19 0.24 8.23 -7.19
C ASN A 19 -0.30 7.10 -6.29
N MET A 20 -0.42 7.32 -4.98
CA MET A 20 -0.85 6.28 -4.05
C MET A 20 -2.32 5.85 -4.22
N PHE A 21 -3.14 6.57 -4.99
CA PHE A 21 -4.49 6.15 -5.37
C PHE A 21 -4.53 5.26 -6.63
N ASP A 22 -3.43 5.18 -7.38
CA ASP A 22 -3.25 4.18 -8.43
C ASP A 22 -2.89 2.83 -7.80
N VAL A 23 -3.89 2.17 -7.23
CA VAL A 23 -3.74 0.93 -6.47
C VAL A 23 -3.09 -0.18 -7.32
N LEU A 24 -3.40 -0.23 -8.63
CA LEU A 24 -2.82 -1.23 -9.53
C LEU A 24 -1.32 -1.02 -9.68
N MET A 25 -0.88 0.22 -9.87
CA MET A 25 0.55 0.53 -9.94
C MET A 25 1.25 0.35 -8.59
N VAL A 26 0.60 0.69 -7.48
CA VAL A 26 1.12 0.44 -6.12
C VAL A 26 1.32 -1.07 -5.90
N GLN A 27 0.37 -1.90 -6.33
CA GLN A 27 0.49 -3.36 -6.24
C GLN A 27 1.62 -3.89 -7.11
N TYR A 28 1.78 -3.39 -8.34
CA TYR A 28 2.90 -3.74 -9.21
C TYR A 28 4.25 -3.42 -8.55
N ILE A 29 4.41 -2.21 -8.02
CA ILE A 29 5.64 -1.80 -7.31
C ILE A 29 5.85 -2.64 -6.06
N ALA A 30 4.80 -2.91 -5.28
CA ALA A 30 4.89 -3.78 -4.10
C ALA A 30 5.38 -5.19 -4.47
N ASN A 31 4.92 -5.74 -5.59
CA ASN A 31 5.39 -7.03 -6.09
C ASN A 31 6.88 -7.00 -6.48
N GLU A 32 7.32 -5.97 -7.21
CA GLU A 32 8.74 -5.77 -7.57
C GLU A 32 9.63 -5.63 -6.33
N MET A 33 9.13 -4.97 -5.28
CA MET A 33 9.80 -4.82 -3.98
C MET A 33 9.69 -6.06 -3.08
N ARG A 34 9.04 -7.14 -3.55
CA ARG A 34 8.78 -8.39 -2.80
C ARG A 34 7.93 -8.20 -1.54
N PHE A 35 7.10 -7.16 -1.51
CA PHE A 35 6.11 -6.91 -0.45
C PHE A 35 4.83 -7.71 -0.71
N TYR A 36 4.93 -9.04 -0.72
CA TYR A 36 3.81 -9.90 -1.09
C TYR A 36 2.61 -9.79 -0.15
N GLU A 37 2.84 -9.49 1.14
CA GLU A 37 1.75 -9.21 2.08
C GLU A 37 0.98 -7.95 1.70
N LEU A 38 1.66 -6.89 1.27
CA LEU A 38 1.00 -5.70 0.73
C LEU A 38 0.25 -6.01 -0.57
N VAL A 39 0.80 -6.84 -1.46
CA VAL A 39 0.11 -7.24 -2.70
C VAL A 39 -1.25 -7.87 -2.39
N VAL A 40 -1.28 -8.84 -1.46
CA VAL A 40 -2.52 -9.51 -1.02
C VAL A 40 -3.44 -8.53 -0.29
N PHE A 41 -2.90 -7.69 0.60
CA PHE A 41 -3.68 -6.71 1.34
C PHE A 41 -4.41 -5.71 0.43
N LEU A 42 -3.80 -5.28 -0.67
CA LEU A 42 -4.43 -4.35 -1.62
C LEU A 42 -5.65 -4.95 -2.34
N GLU A 43 -5.69 -6.27 -2.51
CA GLU A 43 -6.84 -6.99 -3.07
C GLU A 43 -7.95 -7.15 -2.02
N GLU A 44 -7.59 -7.64 -0.83
CA GLU A 44 -8.57 -8.02 0.19
C GLU A 44 -9.11 -6.82 0.99
N HIS A 45 -8.29 -5.78 1.17
CA HIS A 45 -8.53 -4.67 2.11
C HIS A 45 -8.36 -3.29 1.46
N ARG A 46 -8.76 -3.14 0.18
CA ARG A 46 -8.63 -1.88 -0.57
C ARG A 46 -9.22 -0.66 0.14
N GLY A 47 -10.33 -0.82 0.87
CA GLY A 47 -10.95 0.25 1.64
C GLY A 47 -10.08 0.75 2.79
N GLU A 48 -9.45 -0.17 3.53
CA GLU A 48 -8.51 0.16 4.60
C GLU A 48 -7.28 0.91 4.06
N TYR A 49 -6.76 0.46 2.92
CA TYR A 49 -5.67 1.13 2.22
C TYR A 49 -6.03 2.57 1.84
N VAL A 50 -7.16 2.77 1.15
CA VAL A 50 -7.59 4.11 0.70
C VAL A 50 -7.83 5.04 1.89
N HIS A 51 -8.44 4.55 2.96
CA HIS A 51 -8.62 5.32 4.19
C HIS A 51 -7.26 5.77 4.74
N PHE A 52 -6.29 4.86 4.88
CA PHE A 52 -4.97 5.19 5.39
C PHE A 52 -4.24 6.23 4.51
N ILE A 53 -4.35 6.14 3.18
CA ILE A 53 -3.76 7.14 2.28
C ILE A 53 -4.39 8.54 2.48
N LEU A 54 -5.68 8.61 2.79
CA LEU A 54 -6.40 9.87 3.02
C LEU A 54 -6.15 10.46 4.41
N THR A 55 -6.16 9.62 5.46
CA THR A 55 -6.21 10.07 6.85
C THR A 55 -4.87 9.91 7.59
N GLY A 56 -4.02 9.00 7.14
CA GLY A 56 -2.82 8.58 7.87
C GLY A 56 -3.11 7.66 9.06
N GLU A 57 -4.37 7.32 9.30
CA GLU A 57 -4.84 6.49 10.41
C GLU A 57 -5.24 5.09 9.92
N PRO A 58 -4.97 4.02 10.69
CA PRO A 58 -5.51 2.70 10.42
C PRO A 58 -7.02 2.65 10.67
N LEU A 59 -7.73 1.84 9.88
CA LEU A 59 -9.09 1.36 10.18
C LEU A 59 -9.06 0.15 11.11
#